data_AF-A0A6M2DAU7-F1
#
_entry.id   AF-A0A6M2DAU7-F1
#
_cell.length_a   1.000
_cell.length_b   1.000
_cell.length_c   1.000
_cell.angle_alpha   90.00
_cell.angle_beta   90.00
_cell.angle_gamma   90.00
#
_symmetry.space_group_name_H-M   'P 1'
#
loop_
_entity.id
_entity.type
_entity.pdbx_description
1 polymer ?
#
loop_
_entity_poly.entity_id
_entity_poly.type
_entity_poly.pdbx_seq_one_letter_code
_entity_poly.pdbx_strand_id
1 'polypeptide(L)'
;MPECSDQLFPMLLEELFEDHFSSMPSVWLDIVWSLAALGKVKQTHLDSVLQPHFYTPLLEDSSLAVPSRQKLLNIITVNDLEFPDGPCFPKEMVESIVQNYKVPEAGALQRSVREALTQLAPLGRYLSQNPSLPYGLTADGELVVDKNAQPILLDSKLEPDHHRIVLVVLDYKDLTLHSQVPTGVNALRMRLLKHLGYKVLQVP
;
A
#
# COMPACT_ATOMS: atom_id res chain seq x y z
N MET A 1 -1.38 -15.79 -12.95
CA MET A 1 -1.65 -14.94 -14.12
C MET A 1 -2.17 -15.83 -15.24
N PRO A 2 -3.04 -15.32 -16.14
CA PRO A 2 -3.45 -16.06 -17.33
C PRO A 2 -2.24 -16.41 -18.19
N GLU A 3 -2.22 -17.58 -18.83
CA GLU A 3 -1.10 -18.02 -19.69
C GLU A 3 -0.83 -17.08 -20.87
N CYS A 4 -1.83 -16.29 -21.28
CA CYS A 4 -1.75 -15.32 -22.38
C CYS A 4 -1.53 -13.87 -21.91
N SER A 5 -1.08 -13.63 -20.66
CA SER A 5 -0.94 -12.27 -20.12
C SER A 5 -0.11 -11.34 -21.00
N ASP A 6 0.96 -11.87 -21.60
CA ASP A 6 1.90 -11.07 -22.39
C ASP A 6 1.31 -10.58 -23.72
N GLN A 7 0.25 -11.23 -24.20
CA GLN A 7 -0.49 -10.82 -25.39
C GLN A 7 -1.73 -9.98 -25.03
N LEU A 8 -2.38 -10.30 -23.91
CA LEU A 8 -3.63 -9.67 -23.49
C LEU A 8 -3.42 -8.24 -22.97
N PHE A 9 -2.39 -8.00 -22.15
CA PHE A 9 -2.17 -6.67 -21.57
C PHE A 9 -1.85 -5.59 -22.61
N PRO A 10 -0.98 -5.81 -23.62
CA PRO A 10 -0.75 -4.82 -24.66
C PRO A 10 -2.04 -4.38 -25.36
N MET A 11 -2.86 -5.34 -25.80
CA MET A 11 -4.15 -5.05 -26.47
C MET A 11 -5.11 -4.29 -25.57
N LEU A 12 -5.21 -4.69 -24.29
CA LEU A 12 -6.09 -4.04 -23.34
C LEU A 12 -5.62 -2.61 -23.02
N LEU A 13 -4.31 -2.40 -22.85
CA LEU A 13 -3.73 -1.09 -22.56
C LEU A 13 -3.79 -0.10 -23.74
N GLU A 14 -4.01 -0.57 -24.96
CA GLU A 14 -4.25 0.27 -26.15
C GLU A 14 -5.68 0.83 -26.19
N GLU A 15 -6.64 0.16 -25.56
CA GLU A 15 -8.07 0.52 -25.58
C GLU A 15 -8.58 1.12 -24.26
N LEU A 16 -7.72 1.17 -23.23
CA LEU A 16 -8.06 1.73 -21.92
C LEU A 16 -7.85 3.25 -21.87
N PHE A 17 -8.95 3.97 -22.02
CA PHE A 17 -9.01 5.43 -21.89
C PHE A 17 -10.07 5.83 -20.86
N GLU A 18 -9.80 6.90 -20.10
CA GLU A 18 -10.75 7.46 -19.11
C GLU A 18 -12.11 7.81 -19.75
N ASP A 19 -12.10 8.32 -20.99
CA ASP A 19 -13.30 8.71 -21.74
C ASP A 19 -14.31 7.56 -21.92
N HIS A 20 -13.85 6.31 -21.94
CA HIS A 20 -14.72 5.13 -22.00
C HIS A 20 -15.49 4.88 -20.69
N PHE A 21 -15.07 5.53 -19.60
CA PHE A 21 -15.58 5.33 -18.24
C PHE A 21 -16.05 6.63 -17.59
N SER A 22 -16.24 7.72 -18.34
CA SER A 22 -16.63 9.03 -17.77
C SER A 22 -17.93 9.00 -16.97
N SER A 23 -18.85 8.08 -17.28
CA SER A 23 -20.10 7.87 -16.53
C SER A 23 -19.95 6.98 -15.29
N MET A 24 -18.79 6.34 -15.11
CA MET A 24 -18.49 5.38 -14.04
C MET A 24 -17.09 5.63 -13.43
N PRO A 25 -16.85 6.77 -12.75
CA PRO A 25 -15.51 7.11 -12.24
C PRO A 25 -14.95 6.08 -11.24
N SER A 26 -15.81 5.43 -10.46
CA SER A 26 -15.39 4.36 -9.54
C SER A 26 -14.82 3.15 -10.28
N VAL A 27 -15.37 2.80 -11.45
CA VAL A 27 -14.86 1.71 -12.29
C VAL A 27 -13.51 2.09 -12.89
N TRP A 28 -13.35 3.34 -13.34
CA TRP A 28 -12.05 3.81 -13.83
C TRP A 28 -10.98 3.77 -12.73
N LEU A 29 -11.31 4.25 -11.53
CA LEU A 29 -10.42 4.15 -10.36
C LEU A 29 -10.00 2.70 -10.09
N ASP A 30 -10.92 1.75 -10.20
CA ASP A 30 -10.66 0.32 -9.97
C ASP A 30 -9.72 -0.26 -11.03
N ILE A 31 -9.88 0.14 -12.28
CA ILE A 31 -8.99 -0.24 -13.39
C ILE A 31 -7.58 0.31 -13.14
N VAL A 32 -7.44 1.61 -12.89
CA VAL A 32 -6.13 2.24 -12.67
C VAL A 32 -5.43 1.65 -11.44
N TRP A 33 -6.17 1.44 -10.35
CA TRP A 33 -5.64 0.78 -9.15
C TRP A 33 -5.20 -0.67 -9.43
N SER A 34 -5.96 -1.42 -10.22
CA SER A 34 -5.60 -2.79 -10.60
C SER A 34 -4.35 -2.82 -11.48
N LEU A 35 -4.23 -1.90 -12.43
CA LEU A 35 -3.00 -1.73 -13.23
C LEU A 35 -1.81 -1.36 -12.35
N ALA A 36 -2.01 -0.51 -11.35
CA ALA A 36 -0.98 -0.14 -10.39
C ALA A 36 -0.55 -1.36 -9.56
N ALA A 37 -1.49 -2.14 -9.03
CA ALA A 37 -1.21 -3.39 -8.32
C ALA A 37 -0.41 -4.39 -9.18
N LEU A 38 -0.71 -4.46 -10.48
CA LEU A 38 -0.03 -5.32 -11.44
C LEU A 38 1.32 -4.78 -11.94
N GLY A 39 1.68 -3.53 -11.61
CA GLY A 39 2.89 -2.88 -12.14
C GLY A 39 2.80 -2.61 -13.66
N LYS A 40 1.58 -2.38 -14.17
CA LYS A 40 1.27 -2.12 -15.58
C LYS A 40 0.68 -0.74 -15.82
N VAL A 41 0.62 0.10 -14.79
CA VAL A 41 0.12 1.47 -14.89
C VAL A 41 1.10 2.34 -15.68
N LYS A 42 0.60 3.38 -16.33
CA LYS A 42 1.36 4.38 -17.08
C LYS A 42 1.09 5.75 -16.43
N GLN A 43 1.98 6.72 -16.63
CA GLN A 43 1.80 8.08 -16.09
C GLN A 43 0.44 8.67 -16.50
N THR A 44 0.01 8.48 -17.76
CA THR A 44 -1.29 8.96 -18.24
C THR A 44 -2.49 8.40 -17.45
N HIS A 45 -2.41 7.15 -16.98
CA HIS A 45 -3.45 6.58 -16.11
C HIS A 45 -3.42 7.22 -14.73
N LEU A 46 -2.23 7.47 -14.16
CA LEU A 46 -2.09 8.14 -12.87
C LEU A 46 -2.64 9.57 -12.96
N ASP A 47 -2.23 10.31 -13.99
CA ASP A 47 -2.65 11.69 -14.21
C ASP A 47 -4.17 11.81 -14.29
N SER A 48 -4.85 10.86 -14.96
CA SER A 48 -6.31 10.88 -15.10
C SER A 48 -7.06 10.83 -13.75
N VAL A 49 -6.57 10.06 -12.79
CA VAL A 49 -7.25 9.86 -11.50
C VAL A 49 -6.74 10.77 -10.38
N LEU A 50 -5.57 11.37 -10.56
CA LEU A 50 -4.96 12.29 -9.60
C LEU A 50 -5.39 13.76 -9.81
N GLN A 51 -6.27 14.03 -10.77
CA GLN A 51 -6.85 15.37 -10.91
C GLN A 51 -7.93 15.64 -9.86
N PRO A 52 -7.99 16.86 -9.29
CA PRO A 52 -9.01 17.23 -8.31
C PRO A 52 -10.44 17.01 -8.78
N HIS A 53 -10.73 17.25 -10.05
CA HIS A 53 -12.07 17.05 -10.60
C HIS A 53 -12.50 15.58 -10.64
N PHE A 54 -11.54 14.65 -10.70
CA PHE A 54 -11.82 13.21 -10.68
C PHE A 54 -12.02 12.70 -9.25
N TYR A 55 -11.06 12.97 -8.35
CA TYR A 55 -11.08 12.35 -7.03
C TYR A 55 -12.02 13.03 -6.03
N THR A 56 -12.28 14.33 -6.15
CA THR A 56 -13.07 15.06 -5.13
C THR A 56 -14.49 14.47 -4.97
N PRO A 57 -15.26 14.23 -6.05
CA PRO A 57 -16.58 13.62 -5.94
C PRO A 57 -16.54 12.22 -5.31
N LEU A 58 -15.50 11.42 -5.61
CA LEU A 58 -15.33 10.06 -5.07
C LEU A 58 -15.02 10.04 -3.56
N LEU A 59 -14.43 11.12 -3.04
CA LEU A 59 -14.12 11.28 -1.61
C LEU A 59 -15.30 11.84 -0.81
N GLU A 60 -16.18 12.59 -1.46
CA GLU A 60 -17.40 13.17 -0.86
C GLU A 60 -18.56 12.17 -0.80
N ASP A 61 -18.63 11.20 -1.71
CA ASP A 61 -19.61 10.13 -1.67
C ASP A 61 -19.34 9.19 -0.49
N SER A 62 -20.13 9.32 0.58
CA SER A 62 -20.01 8.51 1.79
C SER A 62 -20.08 6.99 1.57
N SER A 63 -20.74 6.51 0.51
CA SER A 63 -20.88 5.08 0.21
C SER A 63 -19.62 4.50 -0.43
N LEU A 64 -18.90 5.31 -1.21
CA LEU A 64 -17.69 4.92 -1.94
C LEU A 64 -16.41 5.40 -1.25
N ALA A 65 -16.52 6.33 -0.30
CA ALA A 65 -15.41 7.06 0.27
C ALA A 65 -14.31 6.15 0.83
N VAL A 66 -14.64 5.07 1.55
CA VAL A 66 -13.60 4.24 2.20
C VAL A 66 -12.77 3.43 1.18
N PRO A 67 -13.38 2.61 0.29
CA PRO A 67 -12.62 1.94 -0.77
C PRO A 67 -11.89 2.90 -1.71
N SER A 68 -12.53 4.01 -2.09
CA SER A 68 -11.94 5.02 -2.98
C SER A 68 -10.74 5.70 -2.34
N ARG A 69 -10.80 6.06 -1.04
CA ARG A 69 -9.67 6.63 -0.29
C ARG A 69 -8.46 5.71 -0.30
N GLN A 70 -8.68 4.42 -0.01
CA GLN A 70 -7.59 3.45 0.02
C GLN A 70 -6.95 3.27 -1.37
N LYS A 71 -7.78 3.16 -2.42
CA LYS A 71 -7.28 3.04 -3.80
C LYS A 71 -6.51 4.28 -4.23
N LEU A 72 -7.03 5.47 -3.91
CA LEU A 72 -6.38 6.74 -4.21
C LEU A 72 -5.04 6.89 -3.47
N LEU A 73 -4.96 6.57 -2.18
CA LEU A 73 -3.71 6.58 -1.43
C LEU A 73 -2.67 5.63 -2.03
N ASN A 74 -3.07 4.42 -2.42
CA ASN A 74 -2.19 3.49 -3.12
C ASN A 74 -1.67 4.06 -4.44
N ILE A 75 -2.54 4.69 -5.23
CA ILE A 75 -2.18 5.30 -6.52
C ILE A 75 -1.23 6.49 -6.33
N ILE A 76 -1.51 7.37 -5.36
CA ILE A 76 -0.61 8.47 -4.99
C ILE A 76 0.77 7.93 -4.61
N THR A 77 0.81 6.88 -3.78
CA THR A 77 2.07 6.25 -3.37
C THR A 77 2.82 5.67 -4.57
N VAL A 78 2.12 5.02 -5.51
CA VAL A 78 2.73 4.51 -6.75
C VAL A 78 3.30 5.64 -7.59
N ASN A 79 2.55 6.73 -7.78
CA ASN A 79 3.02 7.90 -8.51
C ASN A 79 4.31 8.46 -7.90
N ASP A 80 4.30 8.74 -6.60
CA ASP A 80 5.43 9.38 -5.94
C ASP A 80 6.68 8.49 -5.83
N LEU A 81 6.51 7.16 -5.77
CA LEU A 81 7.62 6.22 -5.54
C LEU A 81 8.10 5.47 -6.80
N GLU A 82 7.23 5.24 -7.77
CA GLU A 82 7.54 4.47 -8.99
C GLU A 82 7.65 5.38 -10.23
N PHE A 83 7.16 6.62 -10.17
CA PHE A 83 7.17 7.61 -11.26
C PHE A 83 7.78 8.95 -10.83
N PRO A 84 9.10 9.02 -10.57
CA PRO A 84 9.76 10.20 -10.00
C PRO A 84 9.73 11.44 -10.91
N ASP A 85 9.54 11.25 -12.22
CA ASP A 85 9.41 12.34 -13.20
C ASP A 85 7.98 12.89 -13.28
N GLY A 86 7.01 12.23 -12.64
CA GLY A 86 5.61 12.66 -12.57
C GLY A 86 5.38 13.81 -11.59
N PRO A 87 4.23 14.50 -11.68
CA PRO A 87 3.88 15.53 -10.72
C PRO A 87 3.70 14.92 -9.33
N CYS A 88 4.40 15.47 -8.34
CA CYS A 88 4.29 15.05 -6.94
C CYS A 88 2.91 15.45 -6.38
N PHE A 89 2.23 14.54 -5.70
CA PHE A 89 0.93 14.87 -5.12
C PHE A 89 1.09 15.77 -3.87
N PRO A 90 0.23 16.79 -3.65
CA PRO A 90 0.36 17.69 -2.51
C PRO A 90 0.27 16.95 -1.16
N LYS A 91 1.27 17.13 -0.30
CA LYS A 91 1.39 16.41 0.98
C LYS A 91 0.23 16.69 1.93
N GLU A 92 -0.25 17.93 1.96
CA GLU A 92 -1.37 18.36 2.79
C GLU A 92 -2.65 17.61 2.41
N MET A 93 -2.82 17.33 1.11
CA MET A 93 -3.96 16.55 0.60
C MET A 93 -3.82 15.08 0.99
N VAL A 94 -2.62 14.50 0.93
CA VAL A 94 -2.36 13.13 1.43
C VAL A 94 -2.75 13.03 2.90
N GLU A 95 -2.26 13.94 3.74
CA GLU A 95 -2.55 13.96 5.18
C GLU A 95 -4.05 14.06 5.45
N SER A 96 -4.76 14.93 4.72
CA SER A 96 -6.22 15.05 4.81
C SER A 96 -6.94 13.75 4.43
N ILE A 97 -6.51 13.05 3.37
CA ILE A 97 -7.10 11.77 2.96
C ILE A 97 -6.86 10.70 4.03
N VAL A 98 -5.63 10.63 4.59
CA VAL A 98 -5.24 9.67 5.64
C VAL A 98 -6.01 9.89 6.93
N GLN A 99 -6.17 11.14 7.40
CA GLN A 99 -6.92 11.43 8.64
C GLN A 99 -8.38 10.97 8.57
N ASN A 100 -8.97 10.97 7.38
CA ASN A 100 -10.34 10.53 7.13
C ASN A 100 -10.44 9.02 6.82
N TYR A 101 -9.32 8.30 6.80
CA TYR A 101 -9.28 6.86 6.58
C TYR A 101 -9.18 6.11 7.91
N LYS A 102 -10.21 5.31 8.23
CA LYS A 102 -10.17 4.43 9.39
C LYS A 102 -9.46 3.13 9.03
N VAL A 103 -8.34 2.87 9.70
CA VAL A 103 -7.67 1.57 9.63
C VAL A 103 -8.58 0.52 10.28
N PRO A 104 -8.87 -0.60 9.60
CA PRO A 104 -9.65 -1.70 10.19
C PRO A 104 -9.01 -2.25 11.46
N GLU A 105 -9.83 -2.72 12.40
CA GLU A 105 -9.34 -3.37 13.62
C GLU A 105 -8.55 -4.65 13.30
N ALA A 106 -7.56 -4.94 14.15
CA ALA A 106 -6.72 -6.12 14.00
C ALA A 106 -7.50 -7.44 14.18
N GLY A 107 -7.37 -8.32 13.20
CA GLY A 107 -7.92 -9.68 13.23
C GLY A 107 -7.29 -10.55 14.32
N ALA A 108 -7.83 -11.75 14.52
CA ALA A 108 -7.35 -12.69 15.55
C ALA A 108 -5.88 -13.07 15.35
N LEU A 109 -5.48 -13.42 14.12
CA LEU A 109 -4.10 -13.77 13.79
C LEU A 109 -3.14 -12.61 14.06
N GLN A 110 -3.50 -11.40 13.61
CA GLN A 110 -2.72 -10.19 13.84
C GLN A 110 -2.50 -9.93 15.34
N ARG A 111 -3.54 -10.11 16.16
CA ARG A 111 -3.43 -9.98 17.63
C ARG A 111 -2.49 -11.02 18.22
N SER A 112 -2.63 -12.29 17.86
CA SER A 112 -1.75 -13.35 18.36
C SER A 112 -0.29 -13.16 17.96
N VAL A 113 -0.02 -12.74 16.72
CA VAL A 113 1.34 -12.42 16.27
C VAL A 113 1.88 -11.21 17.05
N ARG A 114 1.09 -10.15 17.20
CA ARG A 114 1.48 -8.95 17.96
C ARG A 114 1.83 -9.30 19.41
N GLU A 115 1.05 -10.16 20.06
CA GLU A 115 1.33 -10.67 21.41
C GLU A 115 2.64 -11.45 21.46
N ALA A 116 2.89 -12.36 20.51
CA ALA A 116 4.13 -13.12 20.45
C ALA A 116 5.36 -12.21 20.26
N LEU A 117 5.24 -11.16 19.42
CA LEU A 117 6.34 -10.21 19.20
C LEU A 117 6.73 -9.44 20.46
N THR A 118 5.79 -9.20 21.39
CA THR A 118 6.11 -8.54 22.67
C THR A 118 7.08 -9.35 23.53
N GLN A 119 7.13 -10.67 23.34
CA GLN A 119 8.05 -11.56 24.04
C GLN A 119 9.46 -11.52 23.46
N LEU A 120 9.60 -11.14 22.19
CA LEU A 120 10.89 -11.06 21.49
C LEU A 120 11.55 -9.69 21.69
N ALA A 121 10.77 -8.62 21.67
CA ALA A 121 11.26 -7.26 21.75
C ALA A 121 10.33 -6.41 22.63
N PRO A 122 10.84 -5.79 23.72
CA PRO A 122 10.04 -4.92 24.56
C PRO A 122 9.34 -3.81 23.76
N LEU A 123 8.01 -3.74 23.92
CA LEU A 123 7.15 -2.77 23.25
C LEU A 123 7.53 -1.32 23.56
N GLY A 124 7.37 -0.45 22.57
CA GLY A 124 7.65 0.99 22.67
C GLY A 124 9.15 1.31 22.73
N ARG A 125 10.00 0.32 23.03
CA ARG A 125 11.44 0.48 23.08
C ARG A 125 12.10 -0.01 21.79
N TYR A 126 11.75 -1.21 21.34
CA TYR A 126 12.36 -1.87 20.17
C TYR A 126 11.32 -2.24 19.09
N LEU A 127 10.04 -2.25 19.46
CA LEU A 127 8.93 -2.69 18.60
C LEU A 127 7.74 -1.73 18.72
N SER A 128 7.26 -1.26 17.57
CA SER A 128 6.00 -0.53 17.41
C SER A 128 4.95 -1.48 16.83
N GLN A 129 3.77 -1.60 17.44
CA GLN A 129 2.68 -2.46 16.95
C GLN A 129 1.71 -1.74 16.01
N ASN A 130 1.74 -0.41 15.98
CA ASN A 130 0.92 0.41 15.09
C ASN A 130 1.80 1.55 14.55
N PRO A 131 2.76 1.24 13.67
CA PRO A 131 3.66 2.26 13.13
C PRO A 131 2.87 3.27 12.29
N SER A 132 3.21 4.56 12.46
CA SER A 132 2.71 5.62 11.59
C SER A 132 3.55 5.64 10.32
N LEU A 133 3.01 5.09 9.23
CA LEU A 133 3.71 4.98 7.95
C LEU A 133 3.19 6.03 6.95
N PRO A 134 4.03 6.49 6.01
CA PRO A 134 3.62 7.41 4.95
C PRO A 134 2.44 6.88 4.12
N TYR A 135 1.68 7.82 3.54
CA TYR A 135 0.58 7.53 2.62
C TYR A 135 -0.57 6.65 3.17
N GLY A 136 -0.67 6.51 4.50
CA GLY A 136 -1.67 5.65 5.13
C GLY A 136 -1.41 4.16 4.91
N LEU A 137 -0.19 3.77 4.50
CA LEU A 137 0.22 2.38 4.49
C LEU A 137 0.15 1.80 5.90
N THR A 138 -0.10 0.50 5.99
CA THR A 138 -0.25 -0.20 7.27
C THR A 138 0.74 -1.34 7.39
N ALA A 139 1.26 -1.53 8.60
CA ALA A 139 2.03 -2.70 8.99
C ALA A 139 1.57 -3.16 10.38
N ASP A 140 1.76 -4.45 10.66
CA ASP A 140 1.38 -5.08 11.91
C ASP A 140 2.43 -4.91 13.01
N GLY A 141 3.62 -4.47 12.60
CA GLY A 141 4.64 -3.93 13.49
C GLY A 141 5.80 -3.32 12.73
N GLU A 142 6.61 -2.54 13.43
CA GLU A 142 7.87 -1.98 12.97
C GLU A 142 8.94 -2.18 14.03
N LEU A 143 10.11 -2.64 13.61
CA LEU A 143 11.30 -2.72 14.44
C LEU A 143 12.51 -2.31 13.61
N VAL A 144 13.58 -1.90 14.27
CA VAL A 144 14.85 -1.60 13.61
C VAL A 144 15.91 -2.55 14.15
N VAL A 145 16.76 -3.06 13.26
CA VAL A 145 17.88 -3.93 13.63
C VAL A 145 19.19 -3.42 13.07
N ASP A 146 20.29 -3.79 13.71
CA ASP A 146 21.64 -3.63 13.16
C ASP A 146 21.97 -4.72 12.12
N LYS A 147 23.19 -4.68 11.59
CA LYS A 147 23.72 -5.70 10.66
C LYS A 147 23.79 -7.13 11.23
N ASN A 148 23.76 -7.28 12.55
CA ASN A 148 23.79 -8.56 13.27
C ASN A 148 22.37 -9.03 13.66
N ALA A 149 21.33 -8.37 13.15
CA ALA A 149 19.92 -8.59 13.49
C ALA A 149 19.59 -8.35 14.97
N GLN A 150 20.39 -7.53 15.67
CA GLN A 150 20.09 -7.11 17.04
C GLN A 150 19.09 -5.95 17.03
N PRO A 151 18.00 -6.01 17.82
CA PRO A 151 17.04 -4.91 17.92
C PRO A 151 17.70 -3.64 18.44
N ILE A 152 17.44 -2.52 17.78
CA ILE A 152 17.85 -1.19 18.21
C ILE A 152 16.66 -0.36 18.66
N LEU A 153 16.90 0.67 19.46
CA LEU A 153 15.84 1.54 19.94
C LEU A 153 15.15 2.24 18.75
N LEU A 154 13.82 2.29 18.74
CA LEU A 154 13.06 2.92 17.65
C LEU A 154 13.42 4.40 17.48
N ASP A 155 13.64 5.11 18.60
CA ASP A 155 13.99 6.54 18.62
C ASP A 155 15.48 6.80 18.38
N SER A 156 16.29 5.75 18.18
CA SER A 156 17.71 5.94 17.90
C SER A 156 17.94 6.51 16.50
N LYS A 157 19.02 7.27 16.34
CA LYS A 157 19.44 7.76 15.04
C LYS A 157 19.75 6.57 14.14
N LEU A 158 19.11 6.52 12.98
CA LEU A 158 19.37 5.50 11.96
C LEU A 158 20.80 5.65 11.41
N GLU A 159 21.54 4.55 11.40
CA GLU A 159 22.85 4.43 10.77
C GLU A 159 22.73 3.64 9.46
N PRO A 160 23.70 3.76 8.53
CA PRO A 160 23.66 3.06 7.24
C PRO A 160 23.53 1.54 7.35
N ASP A 161 24.11 0.94 8.39
CA ASP A 161 24.05 -0.50 8.67
C ASP A 161 22.73 -0.92 9.36
N HIS A 162 21.84 0.03 9.68
CA HIS A 162 20.55 -0.26 10.28
C HIS A 162 19.50 -0.61 9.23
N HIS A 163 18.58 -1.49 9.60
CA HIS A 163 17.52 -1.96 8.74
C HIS A 163 16.17 -1.78 9.43
N ARG A 164 15.29 -0.97 8.83
CA ARG A 164 13.90 -0.87 9.26
C ARG A 164 13.12 -2.06 8.73
N ILE A 165 12.57 -2.85 9.63
CA ILE A 165 11.77 -4.03 9.32
C ILE A 165 10.32 -3.72 9.64
N VAL A 166 9.43 -3.95 8.68
CA VAL A 166 7.98 -3.92 8.89
C VAL A 166 7.44 -5.33 8.81
N LEU A 167 6.59 -5.67 9.77
CA LEU A 167 5.89 -6.94 9.80
C LEU A 167 4.54 -6.80 9.09
N VAL A 168 4.26 -7.76 8.22
CA VAL A 168 3.00 -7.85 7.48
C VAL A 168 2.44 -9.24 7.72
N VAL A 169 1.40 -9.31 8.54
CA VAL A 169 0.65 -10.54 8.84
C VAL A 169 -0.43 -10.71 7.78
N LEU A 170 -0.46 -11.87 7.15
CA LEU A 170 -1.44 -12.22 6.13
C LEU A 170 -2.26 -13.40 6.63
N ASP A 171 -3.57 -13.23 6.73
CA ASP A 171 -4.49 -14.32 7.05
C ASP A 171 -4.89 -15.07 5.76
N TYR A 172 -5.63 -16.17 5.88
CA TYR A 172 -6.07 -16.97 4.73
C TYR A 172 -6.77 -16.14 3.64
N LYS A 173 -7.56 -15.13 4.04
CA LYS A 173 -8.25 -14.21 3.11
C LYS A 173 -7.30 -13.26 2.34
N ASP A 174 -6.08 -13.11 2.84
CA ASP A 174 -5.06 -12.21 2.29
C ASP A 174 -4.15 -12.91 1.28
N LEU A 175 -4.33 -14.22 1.09
CA LEU A 175 -3.58 -15.08 0.19
C LEU A 175 -4.49 -15.57 -0.95
N THR A 176 -3.90 -15.87 -2.11
CA THR A 176 -4.64 -16.46 -3.23
C THR A 176 -4.94 -17.93 -2.98
N LEU A 177 -6.10 -18.40 -3.45
CA LEU A 177 -6.64 -19.72 -3.17
C LEU A 177 -5.59 -20.82 -3.43
N HIS A 178 -5.43 -21.72 -2.44
CA HIS A 178 -4.49 -22.85 -2.49
C HIS A 178 -3.01 -22.45 -2.70
N SER A 179 -2.60 -21.25 -2.28
CA SER A 179 -1.21 -20.79 -2.42
C SER A 179 -0.80 -19.89 -1.26
N GLN A 180 0.50 -19.60 -1.16
CA GLN A 180 1.08 -18.63 -0.23
C GLN A 180 1.33 -17.27 -0.90
N VAL A 181 0.72 -17.02 -2.06
CA VAL A 181 0.89 -15.78 -2.82
C VAL A 181 -0.08 -14.74 -2.27
N PRO A 182 0.38 -13.54 -1.87
CA PRO A 182 -0.51 -12.48 -1.40
C PRO A 182 -1.51 -12.02 -2.47
N THR A 183 -2.72 -11.62 -2.06
CA THR A 183 -3.68 -10.94 -2.95
C THR A 183 -3.10 -9.64 -3.50
N GLY A 184 -3.66 -9.12 -4.60
CA GLY A 184 -3.15 -7.92 -5.27
C GLY A 184 -2.98 -6.71 -4.36
N VAL A 185 -3.92 -6.48 -3.43
CA VAL A 185 -3.83 -5.39 -2.45
C VAL A 185 -2.65 -5.58 -1.47
N ASN A 186 -2.41 -6.81 -1.03
CA ASN A 186 -1.32 -7.12 -0.10
C ASN A 186 0.04 -7.13 -0.81
N ALA A 187 0.09 -7.66 -2.03
CA ALA A 187 1.28 -7.60 -2.88
C ALA A 187 1.68 -6.15 -3.18
N LEU A 188 0.72 -5.28 -3.53
CA LEU A 188 0.96 -3.85 -3.73
C LEU A 188 1.44 -3.18 -2.44
N ARG A 189 0.75 -3.39 -1.31
CA ARG A 189 1.16 -2.86 0.01
C ARG A 189 2.61 -3.22 0.32
N MET A 190 2.98 -4.49 0.19
CA MET A 190 4.34 -4.96 0.45
C MET A 190 5.37 -4.38 -0.54
N ARG A 191 4.99 -4.20 -1.81
CA ARG A 191 5.84 -3.55 -2.82
C ARG A 191 6.13 -2.09 -2.46
N LEU A 192 5.10 -1.32 -2.10
CA LEU A 192 5.23 0.08 -1.72
C LEU A 192 6.05 0.26 -0.43
N LEU A 193 5.87 -0.61 0.56
CA LEU A 193 6.73 -0.62 1.76
C LEU A 193 8.21 -0.83 1.40
N LYS A 194 8.52 -1.69 0.43
CA LYS A 194 9.90 -1.88 -0.04
C LYS A 194 10.43 -0.63 -0.75
N HIS A 195 9.61 0.05 -1.56
CA HIS A 195 10.00 1.31 -2.19
C HIS A 195 10.29 2.43 -1.18
N LEU A 196 9.63 2.43 -0.02
CA LEU A 196 9.93 3.33 1.10
C LEU A 196 11.21 2.95 1.89
N GLY A 197 11.93 1.90 1.48
CA GLY A 197 13.18 1.47 2.10
C GLY A 197 13.02 0.48 3.26
N TYR A 198 11.80 -0.04 3.50
CA TYR A 198 11.59 -1.05 4.53
C TYR A 198 11.94 -2.45 4.03
N LYS A 199 12.54 -3.26 4.92
CA LYS A 199 12.58 -4.71 4.76
C LYS A 199 11.25 -5.29 5.24
N VAL A 200 10.51 -5.92 4.35
CA VAL A 200 9.19 -6.48 4.67
C VAL A 200 9.35 -7.93 5.14
N LEU A 201 8.94 -8.21 6.38
CA LEU A 201 8.83 -9.55 6.94
C LEU A 201 7.37 -10.01 6.85
N GLN A 202 7.10 -10.97 5.97
CA GLN A 202 5.79 -11.58 5.82
C GLN A 202 5.59 -12.69 6.85
N VAL A 203 4.46 -12.67 7.55
CA VAL A 203 4.00 -13.75 8.45
C VAL A 203 2.69 -14.32 7.88
N PRO A 204 2.74 -15.45 7.16
CA PRO A 204 1.54 -16.10 6.61
C PRO A 204 0.80 -16.94 7.66
#